data_AF-A0A3B0MT14-F1
#
_entry.id   AF-A0A3B0MT14-F1
#
_cell.length_a   1.000
_cell.length_b   1.000
_cell.length_c   1.000
_cell.angle_alpha   90.00
_cell.angle_beta   90.00
_cell.angle_gamma   90.00
#
_symmetry.space_group_name_H-M   'P 1'
#
loop_
_entity.id
_entity.type
_entity.pdbx_description
1 polymer ?
#
loop_
_entity_poly.entity_id
_entity_poly.type
_entity_poly.pdbx_seq_one_letter_code
_entity_poly.pdbx_strand_id
1 'polypeptide(L)'
;MKEVNREIGKLDSIDSIGLATIENARCPEHYELPIQYFCLTCNVHCFCSECALSSHSGCEVLTLKEAYNTVVNTYINKWISQISTKSENLQVSFKKVLEDKRDQWTLKLQDLINNSKQMHNKINDDLELIKNRMSEWVANNNKEIQNELETYTEEIDKIVQEYEEMIEKLRTERNNKNLTEILQFYNENCEYLRQIILGDTPRDVEYFVKNAPKHIRDRINISNNTFKEMTNKLTELQQNIRNCHAIEKY
;
A
#
# COMPACT_ATOMS: atom_id res chain seq x y z
N MET A 1 -24.69 -19.72 4.50
CA MET A 1 -25.36 -19.57 5.81
C MET A 1 -26.85 -19.73 5.60
N LYS A 2 -27.50 -20.56 6.41
CA LYS A 2 -28.92 -20.92 6.29
C LYS A 2 -29.81 -19.68 6.49
N GLU A 3 -30.70 -19.43 5.53
CA GLU A 3 -31.82 -18.50 5.70
C GLU A 3 -32.77 -19.06 6.75
N VAL A 4 -32.97 -18.31 7.84
CA VAL A 4 -33.99 -18.60 8.83
C VAL A 4 -35.21 -17.78 8.48
N ASN A 5 -36.12 -18.38 7.72
CA ASN A 5 -37.48 -17.89 7.54
C ASN A 5 -38.17 -17.89 8.91
N ARG A 6 -38.35 -16.72 9.51
CA ARG A 6 -39.27 -16.55 10.62
C ARG A 6 -40.67 -16.43 10.04
N GLU A 7 -41.41 -17.53 10.10
CA GLU A 7 -42.85 -17.53 9.92
C GLU A 7 -43.45 -16.52 10.90
N ILE A 8 -44.01 -15.44 10.35
CA ILE A 8 -44.91 -14.56 11.08
C ILE A 8 -46.17 -15.39 11.30
N GLY A 9 -46.23 -16.05 12.45
CA GLY A 9 -47.41 -16.73 12.92
C GLY A 9 -48.58 -15.77 12.83
N LYS A 10 -49.50 -16.06 11.92
CA LYS A 10 -50.84 -15.51 11.92
C LYS A 10 -51.36 -15.69 13.33
N LEU A 11 -51.75 -14.59 13.98
CA LEU A 11 -52.59 -14.64 15.16
C LEU A 11 -53.92 -15.20 14.66
N ASP A 12 -54.01 -16.52 14.67
CA ASP A 12 -55.25 -17.24 14.57
C ASP A 12 -56.20 -16.61 15.58
N SER A 13 -57.32 -16.16 15.04
CA SER A 13 -58.53 -15.75 15.72
C SER A 13 -58.74 -16.64 16.93
N ILE A 14 -58.42 -16.12 18.12
CA ILE A 14 -58.82 -16.76 19.37
C ILE A 14 -60.33 -16.55 19.45
N ASP A 15 -61.02 -17.55 18.93
CA ASP A 15 -62.40 -17.82 19.20
C ASP A 15 -62.64 -17.76 20.72
N SER A 16 -63.58 -16.90 21.09
CA SER A 16 -64.52 -17.18 22.17
C SER A 16 -63.90 -17.52 23.53
N ILE A 17 -62.97 -16.71 24.03
CA ILE A 17 -62.78 -16.60 25.48
C ILE A 17 -63.92 -15.71 25.98
N GLY A 18 -64.86 -16.34 26.67
CA GLY A 18 -66.06 -15.70 27.21
C GLY A 18 -65.73 -14.35 27.82
N LEU A 19 -66.36 -13.32 27.26
CA LEU A 19 -66.68 -12.07 27.95
C LEU A 19 -67.50 -12.47 29.19
N ALA A 20 -66.82 -12.92 30.24
CA ALA A 20 -67.34 -12.80 31.58
C ALA A 20 -67.51 -11.30 31.77
N THR A 21 -68.75 -10.85 31.64
CA THR A 21 -69.15 -9.47 31.86
C THR A 21 -68.48 -9.03 33.16
N ILE A 22 -67.65 -7.98 33.10
CA ILE A 22 -66.88 -7.42 34.22
C ILE A 22 -67.76 -7.19 35.47
N GLU A 23 -69.08 -7.16 35.29
CA GLU A 23 -70.14 -7.16 36.30
C GLU A 23 -70.02 -8.25 37.38
N ASN A 24 -69.27 -9.36 37.18
CA ASN A 24 -69.08 -10.41 38.19
C ASN A 24 -67.64 -10.58 38.72
N ALA A 25 -66.70 -9.69 38.38
CA ALA A 25 -65.36 -9.76 38.94
C ALA A 25 -65.38 -9.39 40.44
N ARG A 26 -64.87 -10.26 41.31
CA ARG A 26 -64.83 -10.10 42.77
C ARG A 26 -63.46 -9.65 43.26
N CYS A 27 -63.43 -8.84 44.31
CA CYS A 27 -62.18 -8.35 44.86
C CYS A 27 -61.37 -9.51 45.46
N PRO A 28 -60.05 -9.61 45.19
CA PRO A 28 -59.21 -10.67 45.74
C PRO A 28 -59.18 -10.71 47.28
N GLU A 29 -59.26 -9.54 47.91
CA GLU A 29 -59.24 -9.38 49.37
C GLU A 29 -60.65 -9.49 49.99
N HIS A 30 -61.69 -9.06 49.26
CA HIS A 30 -63.07 -9.06 49.72
C HIS A 30 -63.97 -9.72 48.66
N TYR A 31 -63.98 -11.07 48.67
CA TYR A 31 -64.61 -11.88 47.62
C TYR A 31 -66.12 -11.69 47.49
N GLU A 32 -66.77 -11.13 48.50
CA GLU A 32 -68.20 -10.82 48.50
C GLU A 32 -68.53 -9.52 47.74
N LEU A 33 -67.53 -8.66 47.51
CA LEU A 33 -67.72 -7.35 46.90
C LEU A 33 -67.23 -7.29 45.44
N PRO A 34 -67.96 -6.58 44.56
CA PRO A 34 -67.55 -6.41 43.18
C PRO A 34 -66.34 -5.45 43.05
N ILE A 35 -65.51 -5.71 42.05
CA ILE A 35 -64.44 -4.79 41.64
C ILE A 35 -65.05 -3.58 40.95
N GLN A 36 -64.74 -2.38 41.45
CA GLN A 36 -65.35 -1.13 40.96
C GLN A 36 -64.36 0.04 40.87
N TYR A 37 -63.17 -0.10 41.45
CA TYR A 37 -62.21 0.99 41.58
C TYR A 37 -60.79 0.57 41.16
N PHE A 38 -60.01 1.56 40.76
CA PHE A 38 -58.59 1.43 40.45
C PHE A 38 -57.82 2.61 41.06
N CYS A 39 -56.64 2.32 41.59
CA CYS A 39 -55.78 3.33 42.19
C CYS A 39 -54.65 3.71 41.23
N LEU A 40 -54.63 4.97 40.77
CA LEU A 40 -53.57 5.50 39.91
C LEU A 40 -52.23 5.67 40.65
N THR A 41 -52.26 5.86 41.97
CA THR A 41 -51.04 5.99 42.79
C THR A 41 -50.33 4.66 42.98
N CYS A 42 -51.09 3.59 43.28
CA CYS A 42 -50.52 2.28 43.58
C CYS A 42 -50.28 1.44 42.32
N ASN A 43 -51.01 1.69 41.21
CA ASN A 43 -50.93 0.91 39.96
C ASN A 43 -51.02 -0.61 40.17
N VAL A 44 -51.85 -1.03 41.13
CA VAL A 44 -52.11 -2.43 41.47
C VAL A 44 -53.41 -2.92 40.83
N HIS A 45 -53.74 -4.20 41.02
CA HIS A 45 -54.99 -4.79 40.53
C HIS A 45 -56.24 -4.00 40.96
N CYS A 46 -57.30 -4.06 40.16
CA CYS A 46 -58.57 -3.40 40.46
C CYS A 46 -59.23 -3.98 41.73
N PHE A 47 -59.90 -3.14 42.52
CA PHE A 47 -60.41 -3.52 43.85
C PHE A 47 -61.83 -3.00 44.15
N CYS A 48 -62.40 -3.42 45.30
CA CYS A 48 -63.75 -3.05 45.76
C CYS A 48 -63.78 -1.77 46.60
N SER A 49 -64.98 -1.30 46.97
CA SER A 49 -65.19 -0.12 47.81
C SER A 49 -64.50 -0.18 49.18
N GLU A 50 -64.43 -1.34 49.84
CA GLU A 50 -63.77 -1.47 51.15
C GLU A 50 -62.25 -1.28 51.07
N CYS A 51 -61.61 -1.81 50.02
CA CYS A 51 -60.19 -1.57 49.75
C CYS A 51 -59.90 -0.09 49.47
N ALA A 52 -60.83 0.61 48.80
CA ALA A 52 -60.71 2.05 48.54
C ALA A 52 -60.66 2.86 49.84
N LEU A 53 -61.49 2.49 50.83
CA LEU A 53 -61.64 3.21 52.09
C LEU A 53 -60.61 2.82 53.16
N SER A 54 -60.03 1.63 53.07
CA SER A 54 -59.04 1.13 54.04
C SER A 54 -57.61 1.35 53.52
N SER A 55 -57.18 0.46 52.64
CA SER A 55 -55.80 0.33 52.16
C SER A 55 -55.39 1.45 51.19
N HIS A 56 -56.36 2.11 50.56
CA HIS A 56 -56.13 3.20 49.60
C HIS A 56 -56.73 4.55 50.04
N SER A 57 -57.00 4.73 51.34
CA SER A 57 -57.65 5.92 51.91
C SER A 57 -56.97 7.26 51.63
N GLY A 58 -55.66 7.25 51.33
CA GLY A 58 -54.88 8.43 50.95
C GLY A 58 -54.38 8.43 49.50
N CYS A 59 -54.87 7.51 48.66
CA CYS A 59 -54.41 7.37 47.28
C CYS A 59 -55.40 7.97 46.28
N GLU A 60 -54.94 8.24 45.05
CA GLU A 60 -55.81 8.66 43.96
C GLU A 60 -56.57 7.45 43.41
N VAL A 61 -57.81 7.27 43.89
CA VAL A 61 -58.71 6.19 43.52
C VAL A 61 -59.82 6.71 42.61
N LEU A 62 -59.99 6.07 41.46
CA LEU A 62 -61.02 6.39 40.48
C LEU A 62 -61.93 5.18 40.25
N THR A 63 -63.15 5.41 39.77
CA THR A 63 -63.99 4.32 39.28
C THR A 63 -63.33 3.65 38.08
N LEU A 64 -63.62 2.37 37.81
CA LEU A 64 -63.01 1.66 36.67
C LEU A 64 -63.16 2.41 35.34
N LYS A 65 -64.32 3.03 35.09
CA LYS A 65 -64.60 3.75 33.85
C LYS A 65 -63.74 5.01 33.73
N GLU A 66 -63.60 5.75 34.82
CA GLU A 66 -62.77 6.95 34.87
C GLU A 66 -61.28 6.60 34.81
N ALA A 67 -60.85 5.59 35.56
CA ALA A 67 -59.48 5.08 35.52
C ALA A 67 -59.10 4.58 34.13
N TYR A 68 -59.98 3.82 33.47
CA TYR A 68 -59.78 3.36 32.09
C TYR A 68 -59.58 4.55 31.15
N ASN A 69 -60.48 5.54 31.21
CA ASN A 69 -60.39 6.72 30.38
C ASN A 69 -59.09 7.51 30.65
N THR A 70 -58.69 7.65 31.91
CA THR A 70 -57.43 8.35 32.28
C THR A 70 -56.20 7.57 31.84
N VAL A 71 -56.13 6.26 32.08
CA VAL A 71 -55.00 5.40 31.69
C VAL A 71 -54.84 5.39 30.17
N VAL A 72 -55.94 5.19 29.43
CA VAL A 72 -55.91 5.17 27.97
C VAL A 72 -55.52 6.55 27.41
N ASN A 73 -56.22 7.61 27.83
CA ASN A 73 -56.06 8.92 27.21
C ASN A 73 -54.78 9.64 27.64
N THR A 74 -54.35 9.47 28.89
CA THR A 74 -53.21 10.21 29.45
C THR A 74 -51.90 9.46 29.30
N TYR A 75 -51.89 8.14 29.50
CA TYR A 75 -50.66 7.35 29.54
C TYR A 75 -50.44 6.54 28.28
N ILE A 76 -51.39 5.66 27.91
CA ILE A 76 -51.24 4.76 26.76
C ILE A 76 -51.11 5.57 25.48
N ASN A 77 -52.00 6.52 25.21
CA ASN A 77 -51.92 7.34 24.00
C ASN A 77 -50.65 8.19 23.94
N LYS A 78 -50.17 8.68 25.10
CA LYS A 78 -48.89 9.40 25.19
C LYS A 78 -47.70 8.50 24.88
N TRP A 79 -47.67 7.28 25.42
CA TRP A 79 -46.62 6.31 25.13
C TRP A 79 -46.64 5.85 23.67
N ILE A 80 -47.83 5.59 23.11
CA ILE A 80 -47.99 5.29 21.68
C ILE A 80 -47.38 6.42 20.85
N SER A 81 -47.75 7.67 21.12
CA SER A 81 -47.19 8.83 20.42
C SER A 81 -45.66 8.89 20.54
N GLN A 82 -45.11 8.76 21.75
CA GLN A 82 -43.66 8.82 21.97
C GLN A 82 -42.89 7.68 21.29
N ILE A 83 -43.42 6.46 21.34
CA ILE A 83 -42.81 5.28 20.72
C ILE A 83 -42.90 5.39 19.19
N SER A 84 -44.04 5.81 18.65
CA SER A 84 -44.21 6.04 17.22
C SER A 84 -43.23 7.09 16.69
N THR A 85 -43.09 8.24 17.36
CA THR A 85 -42.10 9.26 16.97
C THR A 85 -40.66 8.73 17.03
N LYS A 86 -40.30 7.95 18.06
CA LYS A 86 -38.98 7.32 18.13
C LYS A 86 -38.77 6.31 17.00
N SER A 87 -39.78 5.52 16.67
CA SER A 87 -39.75 4.54 15.58
C SER A 87 -39.56 5.23 14.22
N GLU A 88 -40.34 6.27 13.93
CA GLU A 88 -40.22 7.08 12.72
C GLU A 88 -38.85 7.75 12.61
N ASN A 89 -38.38 8.37 13.70
CA ASN A 89 -37.06 8.98 13.74
C ASN A 89 -35.97 7.94 13.47
N LEU A 90 -36.02 6.76 14.06
CA LEU A 90 -35.07 5.68 13.76
C LEU A 90 -35.16 5.24 12.29
N GLN A 91 -36.37 4.98 11.77
CA GLN A 91 -36.52 4.53 10.39
C GLN A 91 -36.02 5.56 9.36
N VAL A 92 -36.28 6.84 9.58
CA VAL A 92 -35.92 7.89 8.62
C VAL A 92 -34.49 8.38 8.85
N SER A 93 -34.13 8.77 10.07
CA SER A 93 -32.84 9.41 10.35
C SER A 93 -31.70 8.41 10.40
N PHE A 94 -31.88 7.26 11.06
CA PHE A 94 -30.79 6.29 11.24
C PHE A 94 -30.46 5.62 9.91
N LYS A 95 -31.48 5.22 9.15
CA LYS A 95 -31.27 4.64 7.82
C LYS A 95 -30.56 5.61 6.87
N LYS A 96 -31.00 6.86 6.83
CA LYS A 96 -30.36 7.90 6.02
C LYS A 96 -28.91 8.12 6.42
N VAL A 97 -28.60 8.20 7.72
CA VAL A 97 -27.22 8.34 8.20
C VAL A 97 -26.35 7.15 7.77
N LEU A 98 -26.88 5.93 7.80
CA LEU A 98 -26.16 4.74 7.33
C LEU A 98 -25.90 4.77 5.82
N GLU A 99 -26.89 5.20 5.03
CA GLU A 99 -26.76 5.37 3.58
C GLU A 99 -25.71 6.44 3.25
N ASP A 100 -25.78 7.61 3.89
CA ASP A 100 -24.81 8.70 3.72
C ASP A 100 -23.38 8.24 4.10
N LYS A 101 -23.25 7.46 5.18
CA LYS A 101 -21.95 6.91 5.60
C LYS A 101 -21.41 5.87 4.64
N ARG A 102 -22.26 4.98 4.14
CA ARG A 102 -21.91 3.99 3.11
C ARG A 102 -21.40 4.70 1.86
N ASP A 103 -22.12 5.73 1.40
CA ASP A 103 -21.77 6.44 0.18
C ASP A 103 -20.46 7.23 0.36
N GLN A 104 -20.28 7.87 1.53
CA GLN A 104 -19.02 8.52 1.91
C GLN A 104 -17.83 7.53 1.92
N TRP A 105 -18.00 6.34 2.49
CA TRP A 105 -16.94 5.33 2.53
C TRP A 105 -16.66 4.74 1.16
N THR A 106 -17.68 4.56 0.34
CA THR A 106 -17.53 4.09 -1.05
C THR A 106 -16.68 5.05 -1.86
N LEU A 107 -16.93 6.36 -1.76
CA LEU A 107 -16.10 7.39 -2.42
C LEU A 107 -14.66 7.36 -1.93
N LYS A 108 -14.45 7.30 -0.61
CA LYS A 108 -13.10 7.22 -0.03
C LYS A 108 -12.34 5.96 -0.48
N LEU A 109 -13.01 4.81 -0.56
CA LEU A 109 -12.42 3.57 -1.06
C LEU A 109 -12.06 3.69 -2.54
N GLN A 110 -12.91 4.32 -3.35
CA GLN A 110 -12.63 4.55 -4.76
C GLN A 110 -11.43 5.49 -4.96
N ASP A 111 -11.32 6.54 -4.14
CA ASP A 111 -10.15 7.44 -4.14
C ASP A 111 -8.87 6.70 -3.76
N LEU A 112 -8.91 5.83 -2.73
CA LEU A 112 -7.76 5.01 -2.34
C LEU A 112 -7.33 4.06 -3.47
N ILE A 113 -8.28 3.40 -4.13
CA ILE A 113 -8.00 2.51 -5.28
C ILE A 113 -7.37 3.32 -6.43
N ASN A 114 -7.90 4.49 -6.74
CA ASN A 114 -7.38 5.35 -7.81
C ASN A 114 -5.97 5.86 -7.48
N ASN A 115 -5.73 6.31 -6.25
CA ASN A 115 -4.42 6.76 -5.79
C ASN A 115 -3.39 5.62 -5.82
N SER A 116 -3.78 4.41 -5.40
CA SER A 116 -2.92 3.23 -5.48
C SER A 116 -2.55 2.90 -6.93
N LYS A 117 -3.52 2.90 -7.86
CA LYS A 117 -3.27 2.69 -9.29
C LYS A 117 -2.32 3.75 -9.88
N GLN A 118 -2.54 5.02 -9.57
CA GLN A 118 -1.66 6.10 -10.03
C GLN A 118 -0.24 5.95 -9.49
N MET A 119 -0.10 5.61 -8.21
CA MET A 119 1.20 5.35 -7.59
C MET A 119 1.91 4.16 -8.25
N HIS A 120 1.18 3.07 -8.51
CA HIS A 120 1.72 1.91 -9.21
C HIS A 120 2.26 2.25 -10.60
N ASN A 121 1.48 3.01 -11.38
CA ASN A 121 1.90 3.44 -12.72
C ASN A 121 3.15 4.31 -12.66
N LYS A 122 3.20 5.30 -11.75
CA LYS A 122 4.40 6.14 -11.56
C LYS A 122 5.65 5.34 -11.20
N ILE A 123 5.51 4.39 -10.28
CA ILE A 123 6.63 3.50 -9.91
C ILE A 123 7.11 2.71 -11.13
N ASN A 124 6.18 2.21 -11.96
CA ASN A 124 6.54 1.45 -13.15
C ASN A 124 7.24 2.33 -14.21
N ASP A 125 6.78 3.56 -14.40
CA ASP A 125 7.41 4.54 -15.30
C ASP A 125 8.82 4.90 -14.82
N ASP A 126 9.01 5.14 -13.52
CA ASP A 126 10.31 5.43 -12.92
C ASP A 126 11.27 4.23 -13.04
N LEU A 127 10.77 3.00 -12.86
CA LEU A 127 11.57 1.78 -13.02
C LEU A 127 12.03 1.59 -14.48
N GLU A 128 11.14 1.82 -15.45
CA GLU A 128 11.51 1.72 -16.87
C GLU A 128 12.53 2.82 -17.25
N LEU A 129 12.37 4.04 -16.72
CA LEU A 129 13.35 5.11 -16.90
C LEU A 129 14.73 4.73 -16.33
N ILE A 130 14.78 4.18 -15.11
CA ILE A 130 16.03 3.72 -14.48
C ILE A 130 16.68 2.63 -15.33
N LYS A 131 15.92 1.64 -15.78
CA LYS A 131 16.38 0.55 -16.64
C LYS A 131 16.99 1.08 -17.95
N ASN A 132 16.32 2.03 -18.60
CA ASN A 132 16.80 2.61 -19.86
C ASN A 132 18.10 3.39 -19.63
N ARG A 133 18.16 4.25 -18.61
CA ARG A 133 19.38 5.00 -18.25
C ARG A 133 20.55 4.07 -17.91
N MET A 134 20.26 2.95 -17.24
CA MET A 134 21.28 1.96 -16.91
C MET A 134 21.81 1.25 -18.16
N SER A 135 20.92 0.91 -19.09
CA SER A 135 21.29 0.29 -20.36
C SER A 135 22.15 1.24 -21.21
N GLU A 136 21.76 2.52 -21.30
CA GLU A 136 22.56 3.57 -21.95
C GLU A 136 23.93 3.75 -21.29
N TRP A 137 23.98 3.78 -19.96
CA TRP A 137 25.24 3.91 -19.22
C TRP A 137 26.20 2.74 -19.49
N VAL A 138 25.69 1.50 -19.49
CA VAL A 138 26.50 0.32 -19.83
C VAL A 138 27.00 0.40 -21.28
N ALA A 139 26.12 0.77 -22.22
CA ALA A 139 26.50 0.91 -23.63
C ALA A 139 27.58 1.98 -23.83
N ASN A 140 27.45 3.13 -23.17
CA ASN A 140 28.42 4.21 -23.23
C ASN A 140 29.77 3.80 -22.62
N ASN A 141 29.76 3.19 -21.44
CA ASN A 141 31.00 2.70 -20.82
C ASN A 141 31.71 1.65 -21.68
N ASN A 142 30.96 0.72 -22.26
CA ASN A 142 31.54 -0.26 -23.18
C ASN A 142 32.17 0.41 -24.38
N LYS A 143 31.50 1.40 -24.97
CA LYS A 143 32.03 2.18 -26.10
C LYS A 143 33.32 2.92 -25.72
N GLU A 144 33.36 3.56 -24.55
CA GLU A 144 34.57 4.23 -24.07
C GLU A 144 35.74 3.27 -23.88
N ILE A 145 35.50 2.10 -23.27
CA ILE A 145 36.54 1.08 -23.08
C ILE A 145 37.04 0.54 -24.42
N GLN A 146 36.14 0.35 -25.40
CA GLN A 146 36.52 -0.08 -26.75
C GLN A 146 37.37 0.99 -27.45
N ASN A 147 36.98 2.26 -27.36
CA ASN A 147 37.76 3.35 -27.94
C ASN A 147 39.16 3.46 -27.30
N GLU A 148 39.27 3.28 -25.97
CA GLU A 148 40.58 3.24 -25.29
C GLU A 148 41.43 2.07 -25.78
N LEU A 149 40.83 0.88 -25.94
CA LEU A 149 41.51 -0.30 -26.48
C LEU A 149 42.01 -0.07 -27.92
N GLU A 150 41.18 0.52 -28.78
CA GLU A 150 41.57 0.88 -30.14
C GLU A 150 42.74 1.88 -30.13
N THR A 151 42.66 2.92 -29.29
CA THR A 151 43.74 3.91 -29.14
C THR A 151 45.05 3.25 -28.73
N TYR A 152 45.02 2.36 -27.73
CA TYR A 152 46.20 1.62 -27.30
C TYR A 152 46.75 0.69 -28.37
N THR A 153 45.87 0.06 -29.15
CA THR A 153 46.27 -0.81 -30.26
C THR A 153 46.98 0.00 -31.35
N GLU A 154 46.43 1.15 -31.74
CA GLU A 154 47.04 2.05 -32.72
C GLU A 154 48.40 2.60 -32.26
N GLU A 155 48.55 2.91 -30.96
CA GLU A 155 49.83 3.35 -30.41
C GLU A 155 50.87 2.24 -30.42
N ILE A 156 50.48 1.01 -30.07
CA ILE A 156 51.38 -0.16 -30.15
C ILE A 156 51.80 -0.41 -31.60
N ASP A 157 50.84 -0.40 -32.54
CA ASP A 157 51.12 -0.63 -33.97
C ASP A 157 52.10 0.41 -34.52
N LYS A 158 51.95 1.69 -34.14
CA LYS A 158 52.89 2.75 -34.51
C LYS A 158 54.30 2.46 -33.99
N ILE A 159 54.44 2.04 -32.74
CA ILE A 159 55.78 1.79 -32.18
C ILE A 159 56.41 0.53 -32.79
N VAL A 160 55.62 -0.51 -33.04
CA VAL A 160 56.09 -1.70 -33.77
C VAL A 160 56.59 -1.31 -35.16
N GLN A 161 55.85 -0.48 -35.89
CA GLN A 161 56.26 0.02 -37.19
C GLN A 161 57.55 0.86 -37.11
N GLU A 162 57.68 1.76 -36.13
CA GLU A 162 58.90 2.53 -35.88
C GLU A 162 60.12 1.61 -35.66
N TYR A 163 59.95 0.48 -34.95
CA TYR A 163 60.99 -0.52 -34.73
C TYR A 163 61.32 -1.34 -35.99
N GLU A 164 60.32 -1.77 -36.75
CA GLU A 164 60.53 -2.49 -38.02
C GLU A 164 61.30 -1.63 -39.03
N GLU A 165 60.92 -0.36 -39.18
CA GLU A 165 61.63 0.60 -40.05
C GLU A 165 63.08 0.81 -39.61
N MET A 166 63.34 0.88 -38.30
CA MET A 166 64.70 1.01 -37.77
C MET A 166 65.55 -0.24 -38.03
N ILE A 167 64.98 -1.43 -37.83
CA ILE A 167 65.65 -2.69 -38.15
C ILE A 167 66.03 -2.73 -39.64
N GLU A 168 65.15 -2.27 -40.52
CA GLU A 168 65.41 -2.30 -41.96
C GLU A 168 66.44 -1.27 -42.41
N LYS A 169 66.50 -0.10 -41.76
CA LYS A 169 67.62 0.84 -41.90
C LYS A 169 68.94 0.19 -41.46
N LEU A 170 68.97 -0.46 -40.29
CA LEU A 170 70.16 -1.16 -39.79
C LEU A 170 70.63 -2.27 -40.73
N ARG A 171 69.70 -3.06 -41.29
CA ARG A 171 70.03 -4.11 -42.27
C ARG A 171 70.59 -3.54 -43.56
N THR A 172 70.02 -2.43 -44.03
CA THR A 172 70.47 -1.75 -45.26
C THR A 172 71.89 -1.20 -45.08
N GLU A 173 72.13 -0.45 -44.01
CA GLU A 173 73.45 0.14 -43.73
C GLU A 173 74.51 -0.93 -43.41
N ARG A 174 74.14 -2.03 -42.77
CA ARG A 174 75.07 -3.16 -42.55
C ARG A 174 75.65 -3.71 -43.85
N ASN A 175 74.87 -3.71 -44.93
CA ASN A 175 75.31 -4.21 -46.24
C ASN A 175 76.01 -3.13 -47.08
N ASN A 176 76.14 -1.91 -46.57
CA ASN A 176 76.83 -0.83 -47.24
C ASN A 176 78.34 -1.14 -47.34
N LYS A 177 78.94 -0.91 -48.50
CA LYS A 177 80.38 -1.14 -48.73
C LYS A 177 81.22 0.08 -48.38
N ASN A 178 80.60 1.24 -48.14
CA ASN A 178 81.28 2.47 -47.77
C ASN A 178 81.47 2.55 -46.24
N LEU A 179 82.72 2.37 -45.79
CA LEU A 179 83.10 2.42 -44.37
C LEU A 179 82.75 3.76 -43.70
N THR A 180 82.87 4.87 -44.43
CA THR A 180 82.64 6.22 -43.87
C THR A 180 81.15 6.46 -43.62
N GLU A 181 80.28 5.99 -44.52
CA GLU A 181 78.82 6.11 -44.39
C GLU A 181 78.29 5.32 -43.20
N ILE A 182 78.77 4.10 -42.97
CA ILE A 182 78.40 3.29 -41.79
C ILE A 182 78.80 3.99 -40.49
N LEU A 183 80.01 4.55 -40.42
CA LEU A 183 80.49 5.26 -39.24
C LEU A 183 79.69 6.54 -38.98
N GLN A 184 79.32 7.26 -40.03
CA GLN A 184 78.47 8.45 -39.94
C GLN A 184 77.06 8.09 -39.44
N PHE A 185 76.43 7.06 -40.04
CA PHE A 185 75.13 6.55 -39.59
C PHE A 185 75.16 6.13 -38.11
N TYR A 186 76.20 5.39 -37.68
CA TYR A 186 76.35 5.00 -36.29
C TYR A 186 76.46 6.22 -35.37
N ASN A 187 77.29 7.21 -35.72
CA ASN A 187 77.45 8.41 -34.91
C ASN A 187 76.14 9.20 -34.76
N GLU A 188 75.36 9.30 -35.84
CA GLU A 188 74.07 10.00 -35.87
C GLU A 188 72.97 9.29 -35.08
N ASN A 189 73.00 7.95 -34.99
CA ASN A 189 71.90 7.15 -34.44
C ASN A 189 72.24 6.39 -33.14
N CYS A 190 73.51 6.37 -32.68
CA CYS A 190 73.94 5.50 -31.57
C CYS A 190 73.20 5.78 -30.25
N GLU A 191 72.95 7.05 -29.93
CA GLU A 191 72.24 7.43 -28.70
C GLU A 191 70.77 7.00 -28.76
N TYR A 192 70.09 7.20 -29.90
CA TYR A 192 68.71 6.77 -30.09
C TYR A 192 68.57 5.23 -30.05
N LEU A 193 69.47 4.50 -30.72
CA LEU A 193 69.51 3.03 -30.66
C LEU A 193 69.76 2.52 -29.24
N ARG A 194 70.67 3.17 -28.50
CA ARG A 194 70.96 2.83 -27.11
C ARG A 194 69.73 3.05 -26.22
N GLN A 195 68.99 4.15 -26.44
CA GLN A 195 67.74 4.41 -25.73
C GLN A 195 66.64 3.38 -26.02
N ILE A 196 66.45 2.97 -27.28
CA ILE A 196 65.49 1.91 -27.65
C ILE A 196 65.86 0.58 -26.98
N ILE A 197 67.14 0.19 -27.02
CA ILE A 197 67.60 -1.11 -26.50
C ILE A 197 67.52 -1.18 -24.97
N LEU A 198 67.80 -0.06 -24.28
CA LEU A 198 67.81 -0.02 -22.82
C LEU A 198 66.44 0.28 -22.20
N GLY A 199 65.42 0.64 -22.99
CA GLY A 199 64.08 0.98 -22.50
C GLY A 199 63.97 2.36 -21.84
N ASP A 200 65.03 3.19 -21.86
CA ASP A 200 65.04 4.52 -21.21
C ASP A 200 64.26 5.60 -21.99
N THR A 201 63.51 5.23 -23.04
CA THR A 201 62.67 6.19 -23.77
C THR A 201 61.34 6.44 -23.06
N PRO A 202 60.77 7.67 -23.11
CA PRO A 202 59.42 7.95 -22.61
C PRO A 202 58.27 7.16 -23.26
N ARG A 203 58.56 6.41 -24.35
CA ARG A 203 57.62 5.60 -25.15
C ARG A 203 57.88 4.09 -24.99
N ASP A 204 58.38 3.67 -23.84
CA ASP A 204 58.76 2.28 -23.63
C ASP A 204 57.52 1.36 -23.78
N VAL A 205 57.48 0.59 -24.87
CA VAL A 205 56.36 -0.30 -25.21
C VAL A 205 56.10 -1.27 -24.07
N GLU A 206 57.17 -1.75 -23.41
CA GLU A 206 57.06 -2.64 -22.27
C GLU A 206 56.35 -1.99 -21.08
N TYR A 207 56.65 -0.73 -20.78
CA TYR A 207 55.94 0.02 -19.76
C TYR A 207 54.47 0.22 -20.14
N PHE A 208 54.18 0.57 -21.38
CA PHE A 208 52.82 0.82 -21.85
C PHE A 208 51.96 -0.45 -21.86
N VAL A 209 52.47 -1.54 -22.46
CA VAL A 209 51.85 -2.87 -22.51
C VAL A 209 51.62 -3.43 -21.10
N LYS A 210 52.50 -3.13 -20.14
CA LYS A 210 52.33 -3.57 -18.75
C LYS A 210 51.23 -2.81 -18.01
N ASN A 211 51.03 -1.53 -18.32
CA ASN A 211 50.12 -0.65 -17.56
C ASN A 211 48.73 -0.50 -18.20
N ALA A 212 48.60 -0.53 -19.53
CA ALA A 212 47.32 -0.38 -20.22
C ALA A 212 46.27 -1.44 -19.81
N PRO A 213 46.59 -2.75 -19.73
CA PRO A 213 45.64 -3.76 -19.26
C PRO A 213 45.22 -3.57 -17.80
N LYS A 214 46.12 -3.01 -16.96
CA LYS A 214 45.83 -2.73 -15.56
C LYS A 214 44.83 -1.57 -15.45
N HIS A 215 45.04 -0.49 -16.20
CA HIS A 215 44.13 0.66 -16.23
C HIS A 215 42.72 0.26 -16.69
N ILE A 216 42.61 -0.50 -17.78
CA ILE A 216 41.31 -1.00 -18.29
C ILE A 216 40.63 -1.90 -17.26
N ARG A 217 41.39 -2.81 -16.64
CA ARG A 217 40.86 -3.68 -15.58
C ARG A 217 40.30 -2.87 -14.41
N ASP A 218 41.02 -1.85 -13.96
CA ASP A 218 40.59 -1.00 -12.85
C ASP A 218 39.31 -0.24 -13.21
N ARG A 219 39.19 0.31 -14.43
CA ARG A 219 37.94 0.91 -14.93
C ARG A 219 36.77 -0.09 -14.95
N ILE A 220 36.99 -1.30 -15.47
CA ILE A 220 35.96 -2.35 -15.50
C ILE A 220 35.51 -2.71 -14.08
N ASN A 221 36.44 -2.83 -13.14
CA ASN A 221 36.13 -3.14 -11.74
C ASN A 221 35.30 -2.04 -11.08
N ILE A 222 35.63 -0.76 -11.31
CA ILE A 222 34.84 0.38 -10.81
C ILE A 222 33.41 0.34 -11.38
N SER A 223 33.28 0.08 -12.69
CA SER A 223 31.98 -0.04 -13.35
C SER A 223 31.16 -1.19 -12.76
N ASN A 224 31.75 -2.37 -12.58
CA ASN A 224 31.11 -3.54 -11.98
C ASN A 224 30.67 -3.30 -10.54
N ASN A 225 31.49 -2.63 -9.72
CA ASN A 225 31.13 -2.30 -8.35
C ASN A 225 29.91 -1.37 -8.30
N THR A 226 29.89 -0.34 -9.14
CA THR A 226 28.75 0.57 -9.28
C THR A 226 27.49 -0.19 -9.70
N PHE A 227 27.60 -1.10 -10.67
CA PHE A 227 26.48 -1.92 -11.13
C PHE A 227 25.92 -2.83 -10.02
N LYS A 228 26.82 -3.42 -9.22
CA LYS A 228 26.46 -4.28 -8.09
C LYS A 228 25.72 -3.50 -7.01
N GLU A 229 26.17 -2.30 -6.66
CA GLU A 229 25.49 -1.42 -5.70
C GLU A 229 24.08 -1.06 -6.16
N MET A 230 23.91 -0.71 -7.44
CA MET A 230 22.59 -0.41 -8.00
C MET A 230 21.66 -1.64 -8.01
N THR A 231 22.19 -2.82 -8.34
CA THR A 231 21.44 -4.08 -8.31
C THR A 231 20.91 -4.39 -6.90
N ASN A 232 21.74 -4.16 -5.87
CA ASN A 232 21.33 -4.32 -4.48
C ASN A 232 20.17 -3.37 -4.13
N LYS A 233 20.27 -2.08 -4.49
CA LYS A 233 19.20 -1.10 -4.26
C LYS A 233 17.89 -1.47 -4.98
N LEU A 234 17.97 -1.97 -6.22
CA LEU A 234 16.78 -2.44 -6.95
C LEU A 234 16.14 -3.65 -6.26
N THR A 235 16.96 -4.56 -5.73
CA THR A 235 16.47 -5.74 -5.01
C THR A 235 15.78 -5.33 -3.70
N GLU A 236 16.34 -4.38 -2.95
CA GLU A 236 15.71 -3.81 -1.76
C GLU A 236 14.36 -3.16 -2.08
N LEU A 237 14.29 -2.39 -3.18
CA LEU A 237 13.06 -1.74 -3.62
C LEU A 237 11.98 -2.76 -4.03
N GLN A 238 12.35 -3.82 -4.75
CA GLN A 238 11.45 -4.93 -5.06
C GLN A 238 10.92 -5.63 -3.81
N GLN A 239 11.77 -5.85 -2.80
CA GLN A 239 11.36 -6.45 -1.54
C GLN A 239 10.37 -5.55 -0.78
N ASN A 240 10.62 -4.24 -0.75
CA ASN A 240 9.72 -3.27 -0.14
C ASN A 240 8.35 -3.25 -0.83
N ILE A 241 8.32 -3.28 -2.18
CA ILE A 241 7.07 -3.37 -2.95
C ILE A 241 6.28 -4.64 -2.61
N ARG A 242 6.96 -5.79 -2.50
CA ARG A 242 6.32 -7.07 -2.13
C ARG A 242 5.75 -7.03 -0.72
N ASN A 243 6.47 -6.44 0.23
CA ASN A 243 6.00 -6.29 1.61
C ASN A 243 4.76 -5.40 1.69
N CYS A 244 4.69 -4.32 0.90
CA CYS A 244 3.49 -3.49 0.81
C CYS A 244 2.27 -4.27 0.26
N HIS A 245 2.46 -5.09 -0.78
CA HIS A 245 1.38 -5.93 -1.33
C HIS A 245 0.90 -7.03 -0.36
N ALA A 246 1.78 -7.51 0.54
CA ALA A 246 1.39 -8.49 1.56
C ALA A 246 0.47 -7.90 2.62
N ILE A 247 0.57 -6.59 2.87
CA ILE A 247 -0.30 -5.85 3.80
C ILE A 247 -1.71 -5.67 3.21
N GLU A 248 -1.86 -5.57 1.89
CA GLU A 248 -3.16 -5.43 1.20
C GLU A 248 -4.03 -6.71 1.22
N LYS A 249 -3.50 -7.85 1.71
CA LYS A 249 -4.24 -9.13 1.81
C LYS A 249 -4.95 -9.37 3.15
N TYR A 250 -4.87 -8.43 4.09
CA TYR A 250 -5.58 -8.46 5.37
C TYR A 250 -6.60 -7.33 5.45
#